data_AF-A0A2U9IR27-F1
#
_entry.id   AF-A0A2U9IR27-F1
#
_cell.length_a   1.000
_cell.length_b   1.000
_cell.length_c   1.000
_cell.angle_alpha   90.00
_cell.angle_beta   90.00
_cell.angle_gamma   90.00
#
_symmetry.space_group_name_H-M   'P 1'
#
loop_
_entity.id
_entity.type
_entity.pdbx_description
1 polymer ?
#
loop_
_entity_poly.entity_id
_entity_poly.type
_entity_poly.pdbx_seq_one_letter_code
_entity_poly.pdbx_strand_id
1 'polypeptide(L)'
;MMFRDPISLLKFEHSVIRVRSGIILRTLECEEGWKLFEELHSFVVGWHARVEDLYVFPLLGEESKPFSNDHMLISKYGDAVLKERRRDWAERYIKILLDHNLNEELKLFKAKEVDPSVMEKIISNMTKYGPYENFTGIRLEDIRGVS
;
A
#
# COMPACT_ATOMS: atom_id res chain seq x y z
N MET A 1 -12.59 -1.67 -17.16
CA MET A 1 -12.23 -1.88 -15.75
C MET A 1 -10.92 -2.66 -15.71
N MET A 2 -9.83 -1.99 -15.31
CA MET A 2 -8.47 -2.53 -15.36
C MET A 2 -8.21 -3.66 -14.35
N PHE A 3 -8.77 -3.56 -13.14
CA PHE A 3 -8.67 -4.59 -12.10
C PHE A 3 -10.02 -5.24 -11.87
N ARG A 4 -10.08 -6.58 -11.91
CA ARG A 4 -11.33 -7.34 -11.79
C ARG A 4 -11.59 -7.85 -10.37
N ASP A 5 -10.57 -7.85 -9.52
CA ASP A 5 -10.63 -8.34 -8.16
C ASP A 5 -9.70 -7.53 -7.23
N PRO A 6 -9.98 -7.49 -5.91
CA PRO A 6 -9.19 -6.71 -4.96
C PRO A 6 -7.74 -7.17 -4.84
N ILE A 7 -7.48 -8.48 -4.96
CA ILE A 7 -6.13 -9.03 -4.80
C ILE A 7 -5.22 -8.57 -5.95
N SER A 8 -5.72 -8.56 -7.18
CA SER A 8 -4.99 -8.04 -8.34
C SER A 8 -4.68 -6.55 -8.20
N LEU A 9 -5.60 -5.76 -7.64
CA LEU A 9 -5.37 -4.35 -7.33
C LEU A 9 -4.26 -4.18 -6.28
N LEU A 10 -4.33 -4.90 -5.16
CA LEU A 10 -3.33 -4.81 -4.09
C LEU A 10 -1.94 -5.25 -4.56
N LYS A 11 -1.84 -6.31 -5.37
CA LYS A 11 -0.56 -6.73 -5.99
C LYS A 11 0.02 -5.68 -6.93
N PHE A 12 -0.84 -4.93 -7.63
CA PHE A 12 -0.40 -3.77 -8.40
C PHE A 12 0.15 -2.68 -7.47
N GLU A 13 -0.57 -2.34 -6.41
CA GLU A 13 -0.12 -1.35 -5.42
C GLU A 13 1.22 -1.77 -4.78
N HIS A 14 1.41 -3.04 -4.43
CA HIS A 14 2.70 -3.59 -3.97
C HIS A 14 3.83 -3.37 -4.98
N SER A 15 3.54 -3.51 -6.26
CA SER A 15 4.50 -3.29 -7.33
C SER A 15 4.90 -1.82 -7.41
N VAL A 16 3.94 -0.90 -7.29
CA VAL A 16 4.20 0.55 -7.18
C VAL A 16 5.05 0.86 -5.94
N ILE A 17 4.67 0.31 -4.77
CA ILE A 17 5.38 0.47 -3.51
C ILE A 17 6.84 0.02 -3.64
N ARG A 18 7.12 -1.12 -4.27
CA ARG A 18 8.49 -1.61 -4.54
C ARG A 18 9.30 -0.64 -5.37
N VAL A 19 8.74 -0.16 -6.47
CA VAL A 19 9.43 0.76 -7.38
C VAL A 19 9.75 2.08 -6.66
N ARG A 20 8.75 2.66 -5.98
CA ARG A 20 8.89 3.90 -5.19
C ARG A 20 9.92 3.74 -4.08
N SER A 21 9.87 2.63 -3.34
CA SER A 21 10.84 2.28 -2.31
C SER A 21 12.28 2.24 -2.84
N GLY A 22 12.48 1.62 -4.02
CA GLY A 22 13.79 1.57 -4.66
C GLY A 22 14.32 2.95 -5.06
N ILE A 23 13.44 3.87 -5.49
CA ILE A 23 13.81 5.26 -5.78
C ILE A 23 14.21 5.98 -4.49
N ILE A 24 13.38 5.90 -3.44
CA ILE A 24 13.63 6.54 -2.14
C ILE A 24 14.99 6.12 -1.58
N LEU A 25 15.28 4.81 -1.54
CA LEU A 25 16.57 4.31 -1.03
C LEU A 25 17.78 4.92 -1.74
N ARG A 26 17.65 5.30 -3.02
CA ARG A 26 18.71 5.94 -3.80
C ARG A 26 18.77 7.46 -3.61
N THR A 27 17.74 8.09 -3.05
CA THR A 27 17.61 9.55 -2.96
C THR A 27 17.48 10.09 -1.54
N LEU A 28 17.47 9.24 -0.51
CA LEU A 28 17.37 9.63 0.92
C LEU A 28 18.47 10.58 1.42
N GLU A 29 19.52 10.81 0.64
CA GLU A 29 20.57 11.79 0.92
C GLU A 29 20.15 13.25 0.66
N CYS A 30 19.03 13.48 -0.04
CA CYS A 30 18.51 14.81 -0.31
C CYS A 30 17.05 14.96 0.16
N GLU A 31 16.58 16.21 0.24
CA GLU A 31 15.22 16.53 0.67
C GLU A 31 14.15 15.83 -0.19
N GLU A 32 14.44 15.65 -1.48
CA GLU A 32 13.51 15.01 -2.40
C GLU A 32 13.27 13.54 -2.04
N GLY A 33 14.29 12.81 -1.56
CA GLY A 33 14.11 11.45 -1.05
C GLY A 33 13.20 11.38 0.17
N TRP A 34 13.25 12.39 1.04
CA TRP A 34 12.39 12.47 2.21
C TRP A 34 10.95 12.80 1.87
N LYS A 35 10.71 13.70 0.90
CA LYS A 35 9.36 13.94 0.38
C LYS A 35 8.76 12.68 -0.23
N LEU A 36 9.54 11.97 -1.06
CA LEU A 36 9.10 10.69 -1.63
C LEU A 36 8.81 9.64 -0.55
N PHE A 37 9.58 9.62 0.55
CA PHE A 37 9.30 8.77 1.69
C PHE A 37 7.98 9.15 2.38
N GLU A 38 7.73 10.45 2.60
CA GLU A 38 6.47 10.94 3.19
C GLU A 38 5.27 10.59 2.31
N GLU A 39 5.38 10.76 1.00
CA GLU A 39 4.35 10.35 0.03
C GLU A 39 4.09 8.83 0.10
N LEU A 40 5.14 8.01 0.13
CA LEU A 40 5.02 6.56 0.28
C LEU A 40 4.32 6.19 1.59
N HIS A 41 4.74 6.79 2.71
CA HIS A 41 4.15 6.52 4.01
C HIS A 41 2.68 6.90 4.06
N SER A 42 2.34 8.09 3.56
CA SER A 42 0.97 8.60 3.46
C SER A 42 0.09 7.71 2.58
N PHE A 43 0.63 7.17 1.48
CA PHE A 43 -0.09 6.20 0.64
C PHE A 43 -0.32 4.88 1.37
N VAL A 44 0.72 4.31 1.99
CA VAL A 44 0.63 3.02 2.68
C VAL A 44 -0.40 3.07 3.81
N VAL A 45 -0.33 4.08 4.67
CA VAL A 45 -1.20 4.18 5.85
C VAL A 45 -2.57 4.79 5.50
N GLY A 46 -2.59 5.83 4.68
CA GLY A 46 -3.80 6.57 4.35
C GLY A 46 -4.73 5.85 3.38
N TRP A 47 -4.19 4.91 2.59
CA TRP A 47 -4.93 4.19 1.56
C TRP A 47 -4.75 2.68 1.65
N HIS A 48 -3.56 2.17 1.36
CA HIS A 48 -3.33 0.74 1.08
C HIS A 48 -3.72 -0.17 2.26
N ALA A 49 -3.10 0.02 3.41
CA ALA A 49 -3.40 -0.73 4.63
C ALA A 49 -4.87 -0.59 5.06
N ARG A 50 -5.45 0.60 4.85
CA ARG A 50 -6.85 0.86 5.17
C ARG A 50 -7.81 0.09 4.26
N VAL A 51 -7.50 -0.05 2.97
CA VAL A 51 -8.28 -0.86 2.05
C VAL A 51 -8.23 -2.32 2.47
N GLU A 52 -7.04 -2.80 2.81
CA GLU A 52 -6.85 -4.17 3.28
C GLU A 52 -7.66 -4.45 4.55
N ASP A 53 -7.47 -3.64 5.60
CA ASP A 53 -8.11 -3.83 6.90
C ASP A 53 -9.64 -3.70 6.85
N LEU A 54 -10.18 -2.76 6.05
CA LEU A 54 -11.62 -2.51 6.01
C LEU A 54 -12.38 -3.45 5.06
N TYR A 55 -11.74 -3.89 3.98
CA TYR A 55 -12.45 -4.52 2.87
C TYR A 55 -11.97 -5.93 2.55
N VAL A 56 -10.66 -6.18 2.61
CA VAL A 56 -10.08 -7.44 2.12
C VAL A 56 -9.82 -8.42 3.26
N PHE A 57 -9.08 -8.02 4.29
CA PHE A 57 -8.71 -8.86 5.41
C PHE A 57 -9.89 -9.47 6.19
N PRO A 58 -11.03 -8.77 6.39
CA PRO A 58 -12.21 -9.38 7.00
C PRO A 58 -12.75 -10.58 6.22
N LEU A 59 -12.52 -10.63 4.89
CA LEU A 59 -12.94 -11.73 4.03
C LEU A 59 -11.94 -12.89 4.00
N LEU A 60 -10.71 -12.68 4.48
CA LEU A 60 -9.64 -13.68 4.48
C LEU A 60 -9.49 -14.42 5.81
N GLY A 61 -10.29 -14.04 6.82
CA GLY A 61 -10.36 -14.70 8.12
C GLY A 61 -9.16 -14.43 9.03
N GLU A 62 -9.02 -15.23 10.08
CA GLU A 62 -8.02 -15.03 11.17
C GLU A 62 -6.57 -14.96 10.69
N GLU A 63 -6.24 -15.58 9.56
CA GLU A 63 -4.89 -15.56 8.99
C GLU A 63 -4.43 -14.15 8.56
N SER A 64 -5.36 -13.20 8.39
CA SER A 64 -5.03 -11.81 8.06
C SER A 64 -4.65 -10.97 9.29
N LYS A 65 -4.98 -11.42 10.51
CA LYS A 65 -4.73 -10.63 11.75
C LYS A 65 -3.27 -10.25 11.96
N PRO A 66 -2.27 -11.11 11.74
CA PRO A 66 -0.87 -10.71 11.87
C PRO A 66 -0.50 -9.57 10.94
N PHE A 67 -1.03 -9.56 9.71
CA PHE A 67 -0.77 -8.51 8.71
C PHE A 67 -1.43 -7.19 9.09
N SER A 68 -2.67 -7.23 9.61
CA SER A 68 -3.32 -6.05 10.18
C SER A 68 -2.53 -5.45 11.37
N ASN A 69 -1.93 -6.31 12.21
CA ASN A 69 -1.07 -5.84 13.29
C ASN A 69 0.23 -5.18 12.76
N ASP A 70 0.80 -5.72 11.68
CA ASP A 70 1.96 -5.13 11.02
C ASP A 70 1.64 -3.73 10.48
N HIS A 71 0.42 -3.46 10.01
CA HIS A 71 0.01 -2.10 9.60
C HIS A 71 0.16 -1.08 10.72
N MET A 72 -0.19 -1.45 11.96
CA MET A 72 -0.01 -0.58 13.11
C MET A 72 1.48 -0.33 13.41
N LEU A 73 2.33 -1.34 13.24
CA LEU A 73 3.78 -1.20 13.39
C LEU A 73 4.35 -0.28 12.30
N ILE A 74 3.97 -0.51 11.03
CA ILE A 74 4.37 0.29 9.87
C ILE A 74 3.96 1.75 10.07
N SER A 75 2.71 1.99 10.48
CA SER A 75 2.21 3.34 10.78
C SER A 75 3.07 4.04 11.83
N LYS A 76 3.20 3.46 13.03
CA LYS A 76 3.93 4.10 14.14
C LYS A 76 5.43 4.27 13.84
N TYR A 77 6.03 3.30 13.16
CA TYR A 77 7.45 3.36 12.82
C TYR A 77 7.72 4.40 11.73
N GLY A 78 6.85 4.50 10.72
CA GLY A 78 6.95 5.51 9.67
C GLY A 78 6.79 6.94 10.20
N ASP A 79 5.84 7.18 11.11
CA ASP A 79 5.71 8.47 11.81
C ASP A 79 6.99 8.85 12.55
N ALA A 80 7.60 7.90 13.25
CA ALA A 80 8.87 8.12 13.94
C ALA A 80 10.03 8.39 12.97
N VAL A 81 10.08 7.69 11.83
CA VAL A 81 11.07 7.93 10.78
C VAL A 81 10.93 9.34 10.21
N LEU A 82 9.71 9.80 9.90
CA LEU A 82 9.45 11.14 9.38
C LEU A 82 9.83 12.24 10.36
N LYS A 83 9.61 11.99 11.66
CA LYS A 83 9.99 12.93 12.71
C LYS A 83 11.50 13.03 12.89
N GLU A 84 12.18 11.90 13.03
CA GLU A 84 13.60 11.87 13.38
C GLU A 84 14.51 12.00 12.16
N ARG A 85 13.99 11.74 10.95
CA ARG A 85 14.68 11.81 9.65
C ARG A 85 16.02 11.11 9.64
N ARG A 86 16.07 9.95 10.29
CA ARG A 86 17.23 9.06 10.35
C ARG A 86 17.24 8.10 9.17
N ARG A 87 18.27 8.19 8.33
CA ARG A 87 18.40 7.36 7.11
C ARG A 87 18.34 5.87 7.41
N ASP A 88 19.07 5.41 8.42
CA ASP A 88 19.10 3.99 8.82
C ASP A 88 17.71 3.48 9.24
N TRP A 89 16.87 4.35 9.79
CA TRP A 89 15.50 4.01 10.15
C TRP A 89 14.58 3.99 8.93
N ALA A 90 14.75 4.92 7.98
CA ALA A 90 14.01 4.90 6.72
C ALA A 90 14.32 3.65 5.89
N GLU A 91 15.59 3.25 5.82
CA GLU A 91 16.00 2.00 5.15
C GLU A 91 15.36 0.78 5.83
N ARG A 92 15.31 0.76 7.16
CA ARG A 92 14.65 -0.30 7.92
C ARG A 92 13.13 -0.32 7.72
N TYR A 93 12.49 0.84 7.68
CA TYR A 93 11.05 0.95 7.41
C TYR A 93 10.72 0.35 6.05
N ILE A 94 11.48 0.72 5.02
CA ILE A 94 11.29 0.20 3.66
C ILE A 94 11.46 -1.32 3.66
N LYS A 95 12.48 -1.85 4.36
CA LYS A 95 12.64 -3.29 4.49
C LYS A 95 11.42 -3.97 5.12
N ILE A 96 10.90 -3.43 6.22
CA ILE A 96 9.73 -3.98 6.91
C ILE A 96 8.51 -3.99 5.97
N LEU A 97 8.25 -2.88 5.30
CA LEU A 97 7.13 -2.74 4.35
C LEU A 97 7.25 -3.75 3.20
N LEU A 98 8.43 -3.89 2.59
CA LEU A 98 8.64 -4.82 1.49
C LEU A 98 8.55 -6.29 1.93
N ASP A 99 9.07 -6.62 3.11
CA ASP A 99 8.93 -7.97 3.68
C ASP A 99 7.47 -8.28 3.99
N HIS A 100 6.71 -7.31 4.50
CA HIS A 100 5.28 -7.44 4.78
C HIS A 100 4.49 -7.73 3.48
N ASN A 101 4.62 -6.90 2.45
CA ASN A 101 3.95 -7.12 1.16
C ASN A 101 4.32 -8.46 0.52
N LEU A 102 5.58 -8.87 0.62
CA LEU A 102 6.03 -10.17 0.11
C LEU A 102 5.37 -11.32 0.88
N ASN A 103 5.28 -11.21 2.21
CA ASN A 103 4.65 -12.25 3.04
C ASN A 103 3.15 -12.36 2.76
N GLU A 104 2.45 -11.25 2.54
CA GLU A 104 1.04 -11.26 2.15
C GLU A 104 0.84 -12.00 0.83
N GLU A 105 1.65 -11.67 -0.18
CA GLU A 105 1.56 -12.32 -1.49
C GLU A 105 1.81 -13.83 -1.40
N LEU A 106 2.78 -14.25 -0.60
CA LEU A 106 3.18 -15.64 -0.48
C LEU A 106 2.26 -16.47 0.41
N LYS A 107 1.67 -15.87 1.45
CA LYS A 107 0.95 -16.60 2.50
C LYS A 107 -0.55 -16.34 2.47
N LEU A 108 -0.95 -15.09 2.20
CA LEU A 108 -2.34 -14.66 2.31
C LEU A 108 -3.05 -14.64 0.95
N PHE A 109 -2.39 -14.17 -0.10
CA PHE A 109 -2.98 -13.98 -1.44
C PHE A 109 -2.81 -15.17 -2.39
N LYS A 110 -2.14 -16.25 -1.96
CA LYS A 110 -1.66 -17.32 -2.86
C LYS A 110 -2.77 -18.21 -3.46
N ALA A 111 -3.97 -18.24 -2.88
CA ALA A 111 -5.08 -19.06 -3.38
C ALA A 111 -6.48 -18.57 -2.93
N LYS A 112 -6.57 -17.34 -2.41
CA LYS A 112 -7.83 -16.82 -1.86
C LYS A 112 -8.52 -15.94 -2.89
N GLU A 113 -9.71 -16.37 -3.30
CA GLU A 113 -10.63 -15.50 -4.02
C GLU A 113 -11.34 -14.61 -3.00
N VAL A 114 -11.27 -13.30 -3.21
CA VAL A 114 -12.03 -12.30 -2.45
C VAL A 114 -13.28 -11.99 -3.25
N ASP A 115 -14.42 -11.85 -2.58
CA ASP A 115 -15.67 -11.45 -3.22
C ASP A 115 -15.46 -10.19 -4.08
N PRO A 116 -15.62 -10.28 -5.41
CA PRO A 116 -15.44 -9.14 -6.31
C PRO A 116 -16.41 -7.98 -6.03
N SER A 117 -17.54 -8.23 -5.35
CA SER A 117 -18.51 -7.18 -4.97
C SER A 117 -17.89 -6.06 -4.13
N VAL A 118 -16.79 -6.36 -3.42
CA VAL A 118 -16.06 -5.39 -2.62
C VAL A 118 -15.32 -4.35 -3.47
N MET A 119 -15.03 -4.65 -4.74
CA MET A 119 -14.35 -3.72 -5.64
C MET A 119 -15.09 -2.40 -5.80
N GLU A 120 -16.42 -2.40 -5.86
CA GLU A 120 -17.20 -1.16 -5.99
C GLU A 120 -16.98 -0.23 -4.79
N LYS A 121 -16.90 -0.79 -3.58
CA LYS A 121 -16.63 -0.03 -2.36
C LYS A 121 -15.21 0.52 -2.36
N ILE A 122 -14.23 -0.27 -2.80
CA ILE A 122 -12.83 0.17 -2.92
C ILE A 122 -12.75 1.32 -3.92
N ILE A 123 -13.29 1.16 -5.13
CA ILE A 123 -13.28 2.19 -6.18
C ILE A 123 -13.98 3.48 -5.70
N SER A 124 -15.14 3.36 -5.03
CA SER A 124 -15.85 4.52 -4.47
C SER A 124 -14.96 5.32 -3.51
N ASN A 125 -14.22 4.66 -2.63
CA ASN A 125 -13.32 5.33 -1.69
C ASN A 125 -12.02 5.82 -2.34
N MET A 126 -11.51 5.11 -3.33
CA MET A 126 -10.32 5.49 -4.10
C MET A 126 -10.49 6.89 -4.68
N THR A 127 -11.70 7.19 -5.14
CA THR A 127 -12.00 8.48 -5.77
C THR A 127 -12.09 9.64 -4.79
N LYS A 128 -12.11 9.34 -3.49
CA LYS A 128 -12.01 10.32 -2.40
C LYS A 128 -10.56 10.45 -1.90
N TYR A 129 -9.68 9.51 -2.25
CA TYR A 129 -8.27 9.56 -1.90
C TYR A 129 -7.49 10.28 -3.00
N GLY A 130 -7.44 11.61 -2.89
CA GLY A 130 -6.81 12.49 -3.89
C GLY A 130 -5.39 12.11 -4.35
N PRO A 131 -4.51 11.57 -3.48
CA PRO A 131 -3.16 11.19 -3.91
C PRO A 131 -3.08 9.93 -4.79
N TYR A 132 -4.17 9.16 -4.96
CA TYR A 132 -4.10 7.84 -5.59
C TYR A 132 -3.48 7.87 -6.99
N GLU A 133 -4.00 8.71 -7.89
CA GLU A 133 -3.55 8.78 -9.29
C GLU A 133 -2.11 9.24 -9.39
N ASN A 134 -1.74 10.27 -8.62
CA ASN A 134 -0.39 10.82 -8.62
C ASN A 134 0.64 9.82 -8.08
N PHE A 135 0.25 9.03 -7.07
CA PHE A 135 1.13 8.05 -6.48
C PHE A 135 1.31 6.81 -7.36
N THR A 136 0.20 6.28 -7.90
CA THR A 136 0.19 5.02 -8.66
C THR A 136 0.45 5.18 -10.15
N GLY A 137 0.19 6.37 -10.71
CA GLY A 137 0.24 6.64 -12.15
C GLY A 137 -0.96 6.09 -12.93
N ILE A 138 -1.94 5.48 -12.27
CA ILE A 138 -3.18 5.03 -12.92
C ILE A 138 -4.23 6.13 -12.85
N ARG A 139 -4.99 6.29 -13.93
CA ARG A 139 -6.17 7.15 -13.94
C ARG A 139 -7.39 6.41 -13.41
N LEU A 140 -8.19 7.07 -12.57
CA LEU A 140 -9.40 6.51 -11.97
C LEU A 140 -10.46 6.19 -13.03
N GLU A 141 -10.45 6.88 -14.17
CA GLU A 141 -11.32 6.58 -15.33
C GLU A 141 -11.10 5.15 -15.86
N ASP A 142 -9.84 4.73 -15.96
CA ASP A 142 -9.45 3.38 -16.44
C ASP A 142 -9.88 2.27 -15.47
N ILE A 143 -9.85 2.58 -14.17
CA ILE A 143 -10.30 1.68 -13.10
C ILE A 143 -11.83 1.55 -13.14
N ARG A 144 -12.56 2.67 -13.23
CA ARG A 144 -14.03 2.68 -13.28
C ARG A 144 -14.59 2.01 -14.53
N GLY A 145 -13.80 1.90 -15.60
CA GLY A 145 -14.25 1.32 -16.86
C GLY A 145 -15.26 2.21 -17.59
N VAL A 146 -15.22 3.51 -17.34
CA VAL A 146 -16.01 4.51 -18.08
C VAL A 146 -15.10 5.05 -19.17
N SER A 147 -15.27 4.53 -20.38
CA SER A 147 -14.71 5.08 -21.63
C SER A 147 -15.70 6.02 -22.29
#